data_AF-H2Y106-F1
#
_entry.id   AF-H2Y106-F1
#
_cell.length_a   1.000
_cell.length_b   1.000
_cell.length_c   1.000
_cell.angle_alpha   90.00
_cell.angle_beta   90.00
_cell.angle_gamma   90.00
#
_symmetry.space_group_name_H-M   'P 1'
#
loop_
_entity.id
_entity.type
_entity.pdbx_description
1 polymer ?
#
loop_
_entity_poly.entity_id
_entity_poly.type
_entity_poly.pdbx_seq_one_letter_code
_entity_poly.pdbx_strand_id
1 'polypeptide(L)'
;MTISRAFMNGSNVERFIDIGIEILQGVAVDWIGRNVFWADAQANRIEVARMDGTSRRPIIWQGLDSPACIAMDPANGYIYWSEWGTDTCIKRANLDGSNVVRLTQIGDVGRASSLTIDYEDRRIYWVDYDSNMIMSSDMEGRNLIEVINVADEPGNVISSLTLYGEHVYWADSKQKTIQRANKLHGASRRIIETGLGSIDDMLVFHASRQIGVTSCSRDNGGCQYLCLSLP
;
A
#
# COMPACT_ATOMS: atom_id res chain seq x y z
N MET A 1 -4.71 5.21 -18.22
CA MET A 1 -4.78 5.99 -16.96
C MET A 1 -3.53 6.83 -16.80
N THR A 2 -3.43 7.72 -15.81
CA THR A 2 -2.23 8.58 -15.61
C THR A 2 -1.88 8.67 -14.13
N ILE A 3 -0.59 8.82 -13.81
CA ILE A 3 -0.11 9.18 -12.47
C ILE A 3 0.28 10.67 -12.50
N SER A 4 -0.27 11.43 -11.55
CA SER A 4 -0.09 12.88 -11.47
C SER A 4 0.40 13.29 -10.09
N ARG A 5 1.01 14.47 -10.00
CA ARG A 5 1.40 15.10 -8.73
C ARG A 5 1.02 16.57 -8.73
N ALA A 6 0.85 17.13 -7.54
CA ALA A 6 0.61 18.55 -7.31
C ALA A 6 1.08 18.93 -5.91
N PHE A 7 1.24 20.22 -5.65
CA PHE A 7 1.40 20.71 -4.28
C PHE A 7 0.06 20.71 -3.54
N MET A 8 0.11 20.66 -2.20
CA MET A 8 -1.09 20.66 -1.34
C MET A 8 -1.98 21.90 -1.52
N ASN A 9 -1.43 23.02 -2.01
CA ASN A 9 -2.20 24.22 -2.34
C ASN A 9 -2.85 24.16 -3.73
N GLY A 10 -2.77 23.03 -4.42
CA GLY A 10 -3.34 22.81 -5.75
C GLY A 10 -2.51 23.34 -6.92
N SER A 11 -1.33 23.93 -6.67
CA SER A 11 -0.47 24.40 -7.75
C SER A 11 0.45 23.31 -8.31
N ASN A 12 1.04 23.58 -9.47
CA ASN A 12 2.01 22.72 -10.14
C ASN A 12 1.49 21.30 -10.41
N VAL A 13 0.27 21.21 -10.93
CA VAL A 13 -0.33 19.93 -11.35
C VAL A 13 0.39 19.44 -12.59
N GLU A 14 0.98 18.24 -12.48
CA GLU A 14 1.77 17.63 -13.53
C GLU A 14 1.38 16.16 -13.69
N ARG A 15 1.14 15.73 -14.93
CA ARG A 15 1.06 14.31 -15.30
C ARG A 15 2.45 13.90 -15.74
N PHE A 16 3.07 13.00 -14.99
CA PHE A 16 4.46 12.61 -15.24
C PHE A 16 4.59 11.14 -15.66
N ILE A 17 3.54 10.33 -15.47
CA ILE A 17 3.35 9.06 -16.17
C ILE A 17 1.98 9.11 -16.86
N ASP A 18 1.97 9.17 -18.20
CA ASP A 18 0.77 9.41 -19.00
C ASP A 18 0.51 8.35 -20.09
N ILE A 19 1.44 7.43 -20.29
CA ILE A 19 1.37 6.35 -21.29
C ILE A 19 1.56 4.98 -20.65
N GLY A 20 1.05 3.93 -21.30
CA GLY A 20 1.34 2.54 -20.93
C GLY A 20 0.86 2.14 -19.53
N ILE A 21 -0.24 2.72 -19.06
CA ILE A 21 -0.98 2.28 -17.87
C ILE A 21 -2.39 1.88 -18.31
N GLU A 22 -2.72 0.61 -18.12
CA GLU A 22 -4.01 0.01 -18.45
C GLU A 22 -4.99 0.14 -17.27
N ILE A 23 -4.72 -0.52 -16.13
CA ILE A 23 -5.53 -0.42 -14.91
C ILE A 23 -4.62 -0.20 -13.69
N LEU A 24 -4.50 1.05 -13.26
CA LEU A 24 -3.77 1.45 -12.05
C LEU A 24 -4.58 1.09 -10.80
N GLN A 25 -4.11 0.14 -10.01
CA GLN A 25 -4.75 -0.26 -8.74
C GLN A 25 -4.03 0.24 -7.49
N GLY A 26 -2.72 0.45 -7.58
CA GLY A 26 -1.92 0.85 -6.42
C GLY A 26 -0.76 1.75 -6.82
N VAL A 27 -0.46 2.73 -5.97
CA VAL A 27 0.70 3.61 -6.10
C VAL A 27 1.38 3.77 -4.74
N ALA A 28 2.71 3.78 -4.72
CA ALA A 28 3.50 4.00 -3.52
C ALA A 28 4.72 4.87 -3.85
N VAL A 29 5.18 5.62 -2.85
CA VAL A 29 6.31 6.53 -2.98
C VAL A 29 7.47 6.03 -2.13
N ASP A 30 8.61 5.86 -2.76
CA ASP A 30 9.90 5.73 -2.08
C ASP A 30 10.42 7.13 -1.73
N TRP A 31 10.16 7.56 -0.50
CA TRP A 31 10.59 8.87 -0.02
C TRP A 31 12.11 8.98 0.17
N ILE A 32 12.81 7.84 0.27
CA ILE A 32 14.26 7.77 0.48
C ILE A 32 14.99 7.85 -0.86
N GLY A 33 14.71 6.91 -1.77
CA GLY A 33 15.33 6.83 -3.09
C GLY A 33 14.74 7.80 -4.11
N ARG A 34 13.63 8.49 -3.78
CA ARG A 34 12.94 9.46 -4.66
C ARG A 34 12.40 8.80 -5.93
N ASN A 35 11.67 7.71 -5.74
CA ASN A 35 11.04 6.93 -6.80
C ASN A 35 9.54 6.77 -6.53
N VAL A 36 8.75 6.56 -7.58
CA VAL A 36 7.35 6.15 -7.51
C VAL A 36 7.22 4.72 -8.03
N PHE A 37 6.39 3.93 -7.36
CA PHE A 37 6.06 2.57 -7.74
C PHE A 37 4.56 2.48 -7.99
N TRP A 38 4.16 1.61 -8.91
CA TRP A 38 2.74 1.35 -9.12
C TRP A 38 2.49 -0.08 -9.60
N ALA A 39 1.29 -0.57 -9.30
CA ALA A 39 0.75 -1.82 -9.80
C ALA A 39 -0.26 -1.55 -10.91
N ASP A 40 -0.02 -2.16 -12.07
CA ASP A 40 -0.96 -2.22 -13.19
C ASP A 40 -1.56 -3.63 -13.26
N ALA A 41 -2.83 -3.73 -12.86
CA ALA A 41 -3.52 -5.00 -12.73
C ALA A 41 -3.77 -5.68 -14.07
N GLN A 42 -4.15 -4.91 -15.09
CA GLN A 42 -4.47 -5.47 -16.40
C GLN A 42 -3.20 -5.85 -17.16
N ALA A 43 -2.16 -5.02 -17.04
CA ALA A 43 -0.88 -5.31 -17.68
C ALA A 43 -0.05 -6.37 -16.94
N ASN A 44 -0.45 -6.78 -15.73
CA ASN A 44 0.30 -7.66 -14.82
C ASN A 44 1.75 -7.19 -14.62
N ARG A 45 1.91 -5.92 -14.24
CA ARG A 45 3.23 -5.31 -14.00
C ARG A 45 3.24 -4.50 -12.71
N ILE A 46 4.35 -4.60 -11.99
CA ILE A 46 4.75 -3.60 -11.00
C ILE A 46 5.96 -2.87 -11.58
N GLU A 47 5.85 -1.55 -11.64
CA GLU A 47 6.83 -0.68 -12.28
C GLU A 47 7.34 0.39 -11.32
N VAL A 48 8.49 0.96 -11.66
CA VAL A 48 9.12 2.05 -10.93
C VAL A 48 9.54 3.16 -11.90
N ALA A 49 9.51 4.40 -11.44
CA ALA A 49 10.12 5.55 -12.11
C ALA A 49 10.67 6.54 -11.08
N ARG A 50 11.50 7.48 -11.53
CA ARG A 50 11.83 8.66 -10.72
C ARG A 50 10.57 9.50 -10.48
N MET A 51 10.59 10.34 -9.44
CA MET A 51 9.47 11.23 -9.14
C MET A 51 9.11 12.22 -10.27
N ASP A 52 10.01 12.44 -11.23
CA ASP A 52 9.80 13.26 -12.43
C ASP A 52 9.37 12.45 -13.68
N GLY A 53 9.14 11.14 -13.52
CA GLY A 53 8.71 10.23 -14.59
C GLY A 53 9.85 9.62 -15.41
N THR A 54 11.09 10.05 -15.21
CA THR A 54 12.25 9.49 -15.91
C THR A 54 12.64 8.12 -15.37
N SER A 55 13.53 7.43 -16.11
CA SER A 55 14.09 6.12 -15.72
C SER A 55 13.02 5.06 -15.39
N ARG A 56 11.86 5.13 -16.05
CA ARG A 56 10.78 4.16 -15.91
C ARG A 56 11.26 2.76 -16.31
N ARG A 57 10.97 1.76 -15.47
CA ARG A 57 11.15 0.34 -15.81
C ARG A 57 10.18 -0.56 -15.06
N PRO A 58 9.76 -1.70 -15.64
CA PRO A 58 9.15 -2.77 -14.87
C PRO A 58 10.18 -3.39 -13.93
N ILE A 59 9.78 -3.68 -12.70
CA ILE A 59 10.59 -4.41 -11.71
C ILE A 59 10.07 -5.83 -11.51
N ILE A 60 8.76 -6.04 -11.68
CA ILE A 60 8.14 -7.35 -11.62
C ILE A 60 7.11 -7.42 -12.77
N TRP A 61 7.24 -8.41 -13.64
CA TRP A 61 6.36 -8.60 -14.81
C TRP A 61 6.12 -10.09 -15.15
N GLN A 62 6.67 -11.00 -14.35
CA GLN A 62 6.49 -12.44 -14.49
C GLN A 62 5.84 -12.98 -13.22
N GLY A 63 4.86 -13.88 -13.38
CA GLY A 63 4.18 -14.51 -12.25
C GLY A 63 3.32 -13.56 -11.40
N LEU A 64 2.93 -12.41 -11.96
CA LEU A 64 1.89 -11.53 -11.42
C LEU A 64 0.55 -11.93 -12.00
N ASP A 65 -0.49 -11.96 -11.15
CA ASP A 65 -1.87 -12.17 -11.57
C ASP A 65 -2.79 -11.15 -10.89
N SER A 66 -3.13 -10.08 -11.62
CA SER A 66 -3.93 -8.94 -11.17
C SER A 66 -3.39 -8.29 -9.88
N PRO A 67 -2.18 -7.70 -9.90
CA PRO A 67 -1.65 -6.99 -8.74
C PRO A 67 -2.51 -5.77 -8.39
N ALA A 68 -2.84 -5.60 -7.11
CA ALA A 68 -3.77 -4.59 -6.62
C ALA A 68 -3.08 -3.53 -5.75
N CYS A 69 -3.31 -3.53 -4.44
CA CYS A 69 -2.72 -2.51 -3.56
C CYS A 69 -1.23 -2.79 -3.31
N ILE A 70 -0.45 -1.73 -3.11
CA ILE A 70 0.98 -1.81 -2.85
C ILE A 70 1.36 -0.97 -1.63
N ALA A 71 2.34 -1.44 -0.85
CA ALA A 71 2.93 -0.73 0.27
C ALA A 71 4.46 -0.94 0.28
N MET A 72 5.20 -0.01 0.86
CA MET A 72 6.66 0.00 0.75
C MET A 72 7.34 0.28 2.09
N ASP A 73 8.44 -0.41 2.33
CA ASP A 73 9.37 -0.18 3.43
C ASP A 73 10.77 0.12 2.85
N PRO A 74 10.99 1.36 2.36
CA PRO A 74 12.22 1.69 1.66
C PRO A 74 13.45 1.71 2.58
N ALA A 75 13.25 1.90 3.89
CA ALA A 75 14.32 1.85 4.88
C ALA A 75 14.91 0.43 5.01
N ASN A 76 14.10 -0.60 4.77
CA ASN A 76 14.52 -2.01 4.79
C ASN A 76 14.57 -2.65 3.40
N GLY A 77 14.34 -1.88 2.33
CA GLY A 77 14.48 -2.36 0.96
C GLY A 77 13.38 -3.30 0.47
N TYR A 78 12.16 -3.22 1.03
CA TYR A 78 11.06 -4.11 0.66
C TYR A 78 9.84 -3.40 0.04
N ILE A 79 9.19 -4.09 -0.88
CA ILE A 79 7.85 -3.78 -1.40
C ILE A 79 6.90 -4.94 -1.11
N TYR A 80 5.67 -4.61 -0.77
CA TYR A 80 4.58 -5.54 -0.50
C TYR A 80 3.41 -5.22 -1.42
N TRP A 81 2.71 -6.25 -1.92
CA TRP A 81 1.51 -6.07 -2.72
C TRP A 81 0.54 -7.22 -2.54
N SER A 82 -0.73 -6.98 -2.88
CA SER A 82 -1.73 -8.03 -3.02
C SER A 82 -1.96 -8.41 -4.48
N GLU A 83 -2.40 -9.64 -4.72
CA GLU A 83 -2.88 -10.14 -6.01
C GLU A 83 -4.33 -10.61 -5.89
N TRP A 84 -5.14 -10.27 -6.90
CA TRP A 84 -6.59 -10.56 -6.95
C TRP A 84 -6.97 -11.52 -8.07
N GLY A 85 -5.98 -12.13 -8.72
CA GLY A 85 -6.20 -13.08 -9.81
C GLY A 85 -6.74 -14.42 -9.31
N THR A 86 -6.24 -15.49 -9.91
CA THR A 86 -6.70 -16.86 -9.65
C THR A 86 -6.42 -17.29 -8.20
N ASP A 87 -5.31 -16.82 -7.62
CA ASP A 87 -4.86 -17.15 -6.27
C ASP A 87 -4.61 -15.86 -5.50
N THR A 88 -5.61 -15.45 -4.70
CA THR A 88 -5.53 -14.25 -3.88
C THR A 88 -4.45 -14.40 -2.81
N CYS A 89 -3.52 -13.46 -2.76
CA CYS A 89 -2.42 -13.51 -1.81
C CYS A 89 -1.77 -12.14 -1.56
N ILE A 90 -0.91 -12.09 -0.54
CA ILE A 90 0.03 -10.98 -0.32
C ILE A 90 1.44 -11.51 -0.58
N LYS A 91 2.21 -10.75 -1.35
CA LYS A 91 3.60 -11.05 -1.68
C LYS A 91 4.52 -9.91 -1.23
N ARG A 92 5.80 -10.24 -1.09
CA ARG A 92 6.90 -9.32 -0.81
C ARG A 92 8.02 -9.54 -1.82
N ALA A 93 8.73 -8.47 -2.16
CA ALA A 93 9.99 -8.54 -2.90
C ALA A 93 10.95 -7.46 -2.38
N ASN A 94 12.20 -7.54 -2.82
CA ASN A 94 13.11 -6.42 -2.73
C ASN A 94 12.63 -5.26 -3.63
N LEU A 95 13.06 -4.02 -3.36
CA LEU A 95 12.65 -2.86 -4.18
C LEU A 95 13.07 -2.95 -5.66
N ASP A 96 14.10 -3.74 -5.97
CA ASP A 96 14.52 -3.99 -7.35
C ASP A 96 13.69 -5.07 -8.07
N GLY A 97 12.72 -5.67 -7.38
CA GLY A 97 11.87 -6.75 -7.87
C GLY A 97 12.45 -8.16 -7.66
N SER A 98 13.66 -8.28 -7.09
CA SER A 98 14.26 -9.58 -6.77
C SER A 98 13.63 -10.21 -5.52
N ASN A 99 13.86 -11.51 -5.33
CA ASN A 99 13.41 -12.27 -4.15
C ASN A 99 11.90 -12.15 -3.88
N VAL A 100 11.09 -12.33 -4.92
CA VAL A 100 9.63 -12.42 -4.79
C VAL A 100 9.26 -13.63 -3.92
N VAL A 101 8.56 -13.39 -2.82
CA VAL A 101 8.08 -14.40 -1.88
C VAL A 101 6.61 -14.17 -1.58
N ARG A 102 5.81 -15.24 -1.65
CA ARG A 102 4.44 -15.25 -1.13
C ARG A 102 4.46 -15.37 0.39
N LEU A 103 3.70 -14.54 1.09
CA LEU A 103 3.54 -14.61 2.54
C LEU A 103 2.57 -15.73 2.92
N THR A 104 2.99 -16.98 2.75
CA THR A 104 2.14 -18.18 2.89
C THR A 104 1.60 -18.40 4.30
N GLN A 105 2.24 -17.82 5.31
CA GLN A 105 1.82 -17.93 6.71
C GLN A 105 0.53 -17.17 7.03
N ILE A 106 0.07 -16.29 6.12
CA ILE A 106 -1.20 -15.59 6.25
C ILE A 106 -2.38 -16.56 6.01
N GLY A 107 -2.15 -17.68 5.32
CA GLY A 107 -3.20 -18.65 4.97
C GLY A 107 -4.07 -18.15 3.82
N ASP A 108 -5.38 -18.40 3.91
CA ASP A 108 -6.36 -17.98 2.91
C ASP A 108 -6.59 -16.47 3.03
N VAL A 109 -6.08 -15.72 2.06
CA VAL A 109 -6.31 -14.27 1.92
C VAL A 109 -7.43 -14.10 0.91
N GLY A 110 -8.47 -13.33 1.22
CA GLY A 110 -9.43 -12.87 0.22
C GLY A 110 -8.82 -11.80 -0.69
N ARG A 111 -9.65 -11.00 -1.34
CA ARG A 111 -9.21 -9.82 -2.08
C ARG A 111 -8.71 -8.75 -1.11
N ALA A 112 -7.43 -8.83 -0.76
CA ALA A 112 -6.77 -7.86 0.08
C ALA A 112 -6.70 -6.50 -0.63
N SER A 113 -7.48 -5.53 -0.18
CA SER A 113 -7.47 -4.13 -0.58
C SER A 113 -6.74 -3.28 0.47
N SER A 114 -6.28 -2.09 0.07
CA SER A 114 -5.69 -1.07 0.96
C SER A 114 -4.68 -1.61 1.99
N LEU A 115 -3.44 -1.82 1.54
CA LEU A 115 -2.33 -2.33 2.35
C LEU A 115 -1.53 -1.17 2.96
N THR A 116 -1.21 -1.24 4.25
CA THR A 116 -0.35 -0.25 4.92
C THR A 116 0.60 -0.92 5.90
N ILE A 117 1.72 -0.26 6.21
CA ILE A 117 2.79 -0.78 7.06
C ILE A 117 2.87 0.03 8.35
N ASP A 118 2.92 -0.67 9.49
CA ASP A 118 3.39 -0.12 10.75
C ASP A 118 4.90 -0.33 10.85
N TYR A 119 5.65 0.75 10.64
CA TYR A 119 7.12 0.69 10.64
C TYR A 119 7.70 0.53 12.04
N GLU A 120 6.97 0.94 13.08
CA GLU A 120 7.42 0.87 14.48
C GLU A 120 7.23 -0.56 15.01
N ASP A 121 6.03 -1.12 14.85
CA ASP A 121 5.70 -2.46 15.34
C ASP A 121 6.06 -3.58 14.35
N ARG A 122 6.57 -3.24 13.16
CA ARG A 122 6.98 -4.18 12.10
C ARG A 122 5.82 -5.11 11.71
N ARG A 123 4.70 -4.50 11.32
CA ARG A 123 3.48 -5.22 10.90
C ARG A 123 2.93 -4.66 9.60
N ILE A 124 2.29 -5.53 8.83
CA ILE A 124 1.44 -5.13 7.70
C ILE A 124 -0.03 -5.21 8.12
N TYR A 125 -0.84 -4.33 7.53
CA TYR A 125 -2.27 -4.22 7.76
C TYR A 125 -2.98 -4.12 6.41
N TRP A 126 -4.07 -4.84 6.24
CA TRP A 126 -4.87 -4.77 5.02
C TRP A 126 -6.35 -4.91 5.32
N VAL A 127 -7.17 -4.46 4.37
CA VAL A 127 -8.59 -4.77 4.31
C VAL A 127 -8.75 -6.06 3.52
N ASP A 128 -9.39 -7.06 4.08
CA ASP A 128 -9.84 -8.22 3.33
C ASP A 128 -11.28 -7.96 2.87
N TYR A 129 -11.43 -7.63 1.57
CA TYR A 129 -12.71 -7.19 1.02
C TYR A 129 -13.78 -8.29 1.04
N ASP A 130 -13.38 -9.55 0.88
CA ASP A 130 -14.32 -10.67 0.78
C ASP A 130 -14.89 -11.06 2.15
N SER A 131 -14.06 -10.99 3.19
CA SER A 131 -14.48 -11.25 4.58
C SER A 131 -14.97 -9.99 5.30
N ASN A 132 -14.76 -8.81 4.73
CA ASN A 132 -15.10 -7.50 5.32
C ASN A 132 -14.40 -7.28 6.68
N MET A 133 -13.11 -7.58 6.72
CA MET A 133 -12.27 -7.52 7.92
C MET A 133 -11.05 -6.62 7.70
N ILE A 134 -10.50 -6.09 8.79
CA ILE A 134 -9.13 -5.53 8.82
C ILE A 134 -8.24 -6.55 9.50
N MET A 135 -7.23 -7.00 8.78
CA MET A 135 -6.31 -8.04 9.21
C MET A 135 -4.91 -7.46 9.37
N SER A 136 -4.09 -8.10 10.21
CA SER A 136 -2.69 -7.72 10.40
C SER A 136 -1.80 -8.93 10.64
N SER A 137 -0.58 -8.89 10.12
CA SER A 137 0.47 -9.88 10.40
C SER A 137 1.81 -9.19 10.61
N ASP A 138 2.81 -9.92 11.10
CA ASP A 138 4.20 -9.44 11.08
C ASP A 138 4.71 -9.32 9.63
N MET A 139 5.89 -8.72 9.44
CA MET A 139 6.48 -8.48 8.10
C MET A 139 6.75 -9.77 7.28
N GLU A 140 6.71 -10.96 7.90
CA GLU A 140 6.88 -12.26 7.26
C GLU A 140 5.54 -13.01 7.06
N GLY A 141 4.41 -12.36 7.40
CA GLY A 141 3.08 -12.95 7.28
C GLY A 141 2.66 -13.86 8.43
N ARG A 142 3.41 -13.91 9.54
CA ARG A 142 3.05 -14.70 10.73
C ARG A 142 2.31 -13.85 11.76
N ASN A 143 1.91 -14.47 12.86
CA ASN A 143 1.27 -13.78 14.00
C ASN A 143 0.04 -12.98 13.53
N LEU A 144 -0.83 -13.65 12.76
CA LEU A 144 -2.06 -13.07 12.21
C LEU A 144 -2.99 -12.61 13.32
N ILE A 145 -3.58 -11.43 13.15
CA ILE A 145 -4.55 -10.83 14.06
C ILE A 145 -5.71 -10.28 13.21
N GLU A 146 -6.93 -10.63 13.62
CA GLU A 146 -8.15 -9.96 13.19
C GLU A 146 -8.31 -8.69 14.03
N VAL A 147 -8.17 -7.52 13.40
CA VAL A 147 -8.20 -6.22 14.09
C VAL A 147 -9.63 -5.69 14.17
N ILE A 148 -10.36 -5.76 13.06
CA ILE A 148 -11.77 -5.36 12.97
C ILE A 148 -12.50 -6.39 12.12
N ASN A 149 -13.68 -6.78 12.57
CA ASN A 149 -14.57 -7.67 11.83
C ASN A 149 -15.97 -7.09 11.87
N VAL A 150 -16.49 -6.76 10.68
CA VAL A 150 -17.82 -6.21 10.50
C VAL A 150 -18.67 -7.07 9.55
N ALA A 151 -18.29 -8.35 9.39
CA ALA A 151 -19.00 -9.30 8.52
C ALA A 151 -20.48 -9.45 8.91
N ASP A 152 -20.76 -9.45 10.22
CA ASP A 152 -22.10 -9.58 10.78
C ASP A 152 -22.79 -8.23 11.05
N GLU A 153 -22.21 -7.10 10.62
CA GLU A 153 -22.79 -5.77 10.78
C GLU A 153 -23.46 -5.30 9.48
N PRO A 154 -24.78 -5.48 9.31
CA PRO A 154 -25.44 -5.25 8.03
C PRO A 154 -25.25 -3.82 7.55
N GLY A 155 -24.82 -3.68 6.30
CA GLY A 155 -24.62 -2.38 5.69
C GLY A 155 -23.28 -1.71 6.02
N ASN A 156 -22.32 -2.42 6.64
CA ASN A 156 -20.93 -1.97 6.71
C ASN A 156 -20.13 -2.57 5.55
N VAL A 157 -19.28 -1.77 4.90
CA VAL A 157 -18.33 -2.24 3.87
C VAL A 157 -17.05 -1.43 3.98
N ILE A 158 -15.98 -2.07 4.45
CA ILE A 158 -14.67 -1.46 4.58
C ILE A 158 -14.06 -1.27 3.18
N SER A 159 -13.78 -0.03 2.79
CA SER A 159 -13.23 0.27 1.45
C SER A 159 -11.75 0.64 1.46
N SER A 160 -11.28 1.27 2.54
CA SER A 160 -9.88 1.73 2.64
C SER A 160 -9.43 1.82 4.10
N LEU A 161 -8.12 1.70 4.31
CA LEU A 161 -7.46 1.62 5.61
C LEU A 161 -6.17 2.46 5.63
N THR A 162 -5.91 3.09 6.77
CA THR A 162 -4.60 3.66 7.11
C THR A 162 -4.35 3.55 8.61
N LEU A 163 -3.14 3.88 9.07
CA LEU A 163 -2.79 3.81 10.49
C LEU A 163 -1.94 5.00 10.94
N TYR A 164 -2.05 5.33 12.23
CA TYR A 164 -1.20 6.30 12.90
C TYR A 164 -1.21 6.13 14.42
N GLY A 165 -0.03 6.09 15.03
CA GLY A 165 0.14 5.80 16.44
C GLY A 165 -0.52 4.47 16.81
N GLU A 166 -1.32 4.47 17.87
CA GLU A 166 -1.99 3.26 18.39
C GLU A 166 -3.26 2.83 17.63
N HIS A 167 -3.54 3.40 16.45
CA HIS A 167 -4.85 3.28 15.84
C HIS A 167 -4.83 2.95 14.35
N VAL A 168 -5.79 2.11 13.97
CA VAL A 168 -6.24 1.94 12.58
C VAL A 168 -7.42 2.87 12.30
N TYR A 169 -7.47 3.39 11.08
CA TYR A 169 -8.48 4.29 10.56
C TYR A 169 -9.02 3.70 9.27
N TRP A 170 -10.33 3.56 9.12
CA TRP A 170 -10.90 2.99 7.91
C TRP A 170 -12.15 3.74 7.44
N ALA A 171 -12.35 3.72 6.13
CA ALA A 171 -13.58 4.19 5.51
C ALA A 171 -14.59 3.06 5.43
N ASP A 172 -15.83 3.37 5.80
CA ASP A 172 -16.99 2.54 5.48
C ASP A 172 -17.76 3.20 4.33
N SER A 173 -17.75 2.54 3.17
CA SER A 173 -18.34 3.07 1.94
C SER A 173 -19.87 3.12 1.95
N LYS A 174 -20.53 2.26 2.73
CA LYS A 174 -21.99 2.21 2.82
C LYS A 174 -22.52 3.13 3.93
N GLN A 175 -21.86 3.13 5.09
CA GLN A 175 -22.18 4.02 6.19
C GLN A 175 -21.71 5.46 5.93
N LYS A 176 -20.82 5.66 4.94
CA LYS A 176 -20.27 6.98 4.57
C LYS A 176 -19.55 7.65 5.73
N THR A 177 -18.76 6.85 6.44
CA THR A 177 -18.04 7.27 7.65
C THR A 177 -16.58 6.95 7.55
N ILE A 178 -15.75 7.72 8.26
CA ILE A 178 -14.43 7.24 8.69
C ILE A 178 -14.54 6.86 10.16
N GLN A 179 -13.97 5.71 10.51
CA GLN A 179 -13.95 5.17 11.86
C GLN A 179 -12.51 4.90 12.28
N ARG A 180 -12.31 4.78 13.60
CA ARG A 180 -11.01 4.49 14.20
C ARG A 180 -11.16 3.52 15.36
N ALA A 181 -10.20 2.62 15.54
CA ALA A 181 -10.08 1.74 16.68
C ALA A 181 -8.60 1.49 17.03
N ASN A 182 -8.33 0.85 18.16
CA ASN A 182 -6.96 0.41 18.48
C ASN A 182 -6.45 -0.60 17.44
N LYS A 183 -5.19 -0.46 17.02
CA LYS A 183 -4.59 -1.25 15.93
C LYS A 183 -4.27 -2.71 16.26
N LEU A 184 -4.29 -3.12 17.53
CA LEU A 184 -3.96 -4.49 17.94
C LEU A 184 -5.20 -5.28 18.38
N HIS A 185 -6.17 -4.61 19.01
CA HIS A 185 -7.30 -5.30 19.64
C HIS A 185 -8.67 -4.77 19.19
N GLY A 186 -8.73 -3.82 18.24
CA GLY A 186 -9.99 -3.32 17.67
C GLY A 186 -10.91 -2.57 18.64
N ALA A 187 -10.51 -2.39 19.89
CA ALA A 187 -11.36 -1.76 20.90
C ALA A 187 -11.35 -0.23 20.78
N SER A 188 -12.24 0.40 21.54
CA SER A 188 -12.46 1.85 21.52
C SER A 188 -12.81 2.36 20.11
N ARG A 189 -13.57 1.55 19.35
CA ARG A 189 -14.11 1.91 18.04
C ARG A 189 -14.97 3.17 18.15
N ARG A 190 -14.69 4.15 17.29
CA ARG A 190 -15.44 5.41 17.20
C ARG A 190 -15.51 5.91 15.78
N ILE A 191 -16.62 6.55 15.44
CA ILE A 191 -16.76 7.32 14.21
C ILE A 191 -16.01 8.65 14.40
N ILE A 192 -15.19 9.03 13.42
CA ILE A 192 -14.47 10.30 13.44
C ILE A 192 -15.02 11.30 12.42
N GLU A 193 -15.67 10.83 11.36
CA GLU A 193 -16.25 11.67 10.31
C GLU A 193 -17.44 10.96 9.67
N THR A 194 -18.44 11.73 9.18
CA THR A 194 -19.69 11.21 8.59
C THR A 194 -20.10 12.02 7.36
N GLY A 195 -21.01 11.47 6.53
CA GLY A 195 -21.57 12.19 5.39
C GLY A 195 -20.63 12.25 4.17
N LEU A 196 -19.71 11.30 4.09
CA LEU A 196 -18.67 11.23 3.06
C LEU A 196 -19.20 10.63 1.74
N GLY A 197 -18.50 10.90 0.65
CA GLY A 197 -18.71 10.20 -0.62
C GLY A 197 -18.11 8.79 -0.61
N SER A 198 -18.02 8.16 -1.78
CA SER A 198 -17.18 6.96 -1.93
C SER A 198 -15.73 7.34 -1.63
N ILE A 199 -15.08 6.56 -0.77
CA ILE A 199 -13.66 6.70 -0.45
C ILE A 199 -12.96 5.47 -0.99
N ASP A 200 -12.14 5.67 -2.01
CA ASP A 200 -11.39 4.60 -2.65
C ASP A 200 -10.05 4.36 -1.94
N ASP A 201 -9.39 5.43 -1.46
CA ASP A 201 -8.13 5.30 -0.74
C ASP A 201 -7.98 6.35 0.40
N MET A 202 -7.17 6.00 1.40
CA MET A 202 -6.93 6.78 2.61
C MET A 202 -5.45 6.73 2.99
N LEU A 203 -4.90 7.89 3.35
CA LEU A 203 -3.53 7.99 3.84
C LEU A 203 -3.44 8.99 5.00
N VAL A 204 -2.54 8.71 5.95
CA VAL A 204 -2.14 9.69 6.96
C VAL A 204 -0.97 10.52 6.43
N PHE A 205 -1.18 11.83 6.29
CA PHE A 205 -0.14 12.77 5.92
C PHE A 205 0.60 13.29 7.17
N HIS A 206 1.71 12.64 7.50
CA HIS A 206 2.57 13.08 8.61
C HIS A 206 4.02 12.69 8.35
N ALA A 207 4.97 13.57 8.70
CA ALA A 207 6.40 13.35 8.45
C ALA A 207 6.94 12.08 9.12
N SER A 208 6.39 11.67 10.28
CA SER A 208 6.83 10.45 10.96
C SER A 208 6.51 9.15 10.21
N ARG A 209 5.61 9.20 9.22
CA ARG A 209 5.32 8.04 8.35
C ARG A 209 6.40 7.82 7.29
N GLN A 210 7.30 8.77 7.11
CA GLN A 210 8.30 8.79 6.04
C GLN A 210 9.71 9.04 6.60
N ILE A 211 10.10 8.26 7.61
CA ILE A 211 11.42 8.28 8.22
C ILE A 211 12.30 7.19 7.58
N GLY A 212 13.61 7.39 7.61
CA GLY A 212 14.59 6.39 7.22
C GLY A 212 15.72 7.00 6.40
N VAL A 213 16.89 6.37 6.44
CA VAL A 213 18.05 6.76 5.65
C VAL A 213 18.69 5.49 5.12
N THR A 214 19.03 5.49 3.83
CA THR A 214 19.83 4.43 3.18
C THR A 214 20.93 5.09 2.36
N SER A 215 21.78 4.29 1.70
CA SER A 215 22.75 4.81 0.73
C SER A 215 22.08 5.65 -0.37
N CYS A 216 20.83 5.35 -0.73
CA CYS A 216 20.09 6.09 -1.76
C CYS A 216 19.70 7.50 -1.32
N SER A 217 19.65 7.79 -0.02
CA SER A 217 19.29 9.11 0.51
C SER A 217 20.29 10.21 0.17
N ARG A 218 21.54 9.85 -0.16
CA ARG A 218 22.63 10.80 -0.44
C ARG A 218 23.13 10.58 -1.85
N ASP A 219 23.06 11.62 -2.67
CA ASP A 219 23.55 11.61 -4.05
C ASP A 219 23.09 10.39 -4.87
N ASN A 220 21.82 9.98 -4.67
CA ASN A 220 21.24 8.79 -5.30
C ASN A 220 22.08 7.51 -5.11
N GLY A 221 22.84 7.38 -4.02
CA GLY A 221 23.75 6.25 -3.80
C GLY A 221 24.89 6.14 -4.83
N GLY A 222 25.16 7.20 -5.60
CA GLY A 222 26.08 7.19 -6.74
C GLY A 222 25.50 6.54 -8.01
N CYS A 223 24.20 6.22 -8.02
CA CYS A 223 23.54 5.63 -9.18
C CYS A 223 23.18 6.69 -10.23
N GLN A 224 23.38 6.38 -11.51
CA GLN A 224 23.07 7.30 -12.62
C GLN A 224 21.56 7.49 -12.85
N TYR A 225 20.77 6.42 -12.65
CA TYR A 225 19.34 6.40 -12.96
C TYR A 225 18.52 6.18 -11.69
N LEU A 226 18.29 4.91 -11.32
CA LEU A 226 17.54 4.53 -10.13
C LEU A 226 18.49 4.04 -9.04
N CYS A 227 18.24 4.46 -7.81
CA CYS A 227 18.80 3.82 -6.61
C CYS A 227 17.67 3.13 -5.86
N LEU A 228 17.77 1.81 -5.73
CA LEU A 228 16.80 0.96 -5.06
C LEU A 228 17.52 0.27 -3.91
N SER A 229 17.14 0.60 -2.67
CA SER A 229 17.72 -0.03 -1.49
C SER A 229 17.36 -1.52 -1.46
N LEU A 230 18.33 -2.33 -1.05
CA LEU A 230 18.17 -3.75 -0.77
C LEU A 230 18.28 -3.98 0.75
N PRO A 231 17.71 -5.09 1.26
CA PRO A 231 17.81 -5.48 2.67
C PRO A 231 19.24 -5.73 3.15
#